data_AF-A0A4Y7PJS5-F1
#
_entry.id   AF-A0A4Y7PJS5-F1
#
_cell.length_a   1.000
_cell.length_b   1.000
_cell.length_c   1.000
_cell.angle_alpha   90.00
_cell.angle_beta   90.00
_cell.angle_gamma   90.00
#
_symmetry.space_group_name_H-M   'P 1'
#
loop_
_entity.id
_entity.type
_entity.pdbx_description
1 polymer ?
#
loop_
_entity_poly.entity_id
_entity_poly.type
_entity_poly.pdbx_seq_one_letter_code
_entity_poly.pdbx_strand_id
1 'polypeptide(L)'
;KGDRGFNHDIIGRFLCPCNLDWDDESIRQDLRDGKIEVTADEYPLLMYENCKYDPDDMEKGLGRNKALLRTVKLIFTGRSSAYSSSPGGKTTKAGNAEIAGKTQITPRAIAYAACHLRFALSTKESWVRKDGDFDMEQF
;
A
#
# COMPACT_ATOMS: atom_id res chain seq x y z
N LYS A 1 10.19 7.36 18.50
CA LYS A 1 9.90 6.34 17.46
C LYS A 1 8.52 5.76 17.79
N GLY A 2 7.45 6.47 17.43
CA GLY A 2 6.07 6.13 17.83
C GLY A 2 5.01 6.58 16.82
N ASP A 3 5.43 6.92 15.59
CA ASP A 3 4.59 7.63 14.61
C ASP A 3 4.48 6.82 13.29
N ARG A 4 4.35 5.50 13.41
CA ARG A 4 4.21 4.55 12.28
C ARG A 4 3.22 3.45 12.64
N GLY A 5 2.79 2.67 11.65
CA GLY A 5 1.78 1.63 11.84
C GLY A 5 0.44 2.20 12.29
N PHE A 6 -0.31 1.40 13.06
CA PHE A 6 -1.63 1.78 13.58
C PHE A 6 -1.63 2.95 14.59
N ASN A 7 -0.46 3.29 15.16
CA ASN A 7 -0.33 4.41 16.09
C ASN A 7 -0.42 5.78 15.39
N HIS A 8 -0.25 5.85 14.07
CA HIS A 8 -0.38 7.08 13.29
C HIS A 8 -1.69 7.06 12.49
N ASP A 9 -2.54 8.08 12.61
CA ASP A 9 -3.90 8.10 12.02
C ASP A 9 -3.96 7.77 10.52
N ILE A 10 -3.17 8.48 9.70
CA ILE A 10 -3.16 8.29 8.25
C ILE A 10 -2.59 6.91 7.86
N ILE A 11 -1.49 6.50 8.49
CA ILE A 11 -0.82 5.23 8.21
C ILE A 11 -1.68 4.05 8.65
N GLY A 12 -2.27 4.14 9.84
CA GLY A 12 -3.20 3.16 10.36
C GLY A 12 -4.41 2.97 9.45
N ARG A 13 -4.98 4.06 8.90
CA ARG A 13 -6.03 3.95 7.87
C ARG A 13 -5.57 3.15 6.67
N PHE A 14 -4.35 3.35 6.18
CA PHE A 14 -3.84 2.58 5.04
C PHE A 14 -3.66 1.09 5.34
N LEU A 15 -3.31 0.75 6.57
CA LEU A 15 -3.05 -0.63 7.01
C LEU A 15 -4.32 -1.36 7.47
N CYS A 16 -5.38 -0.63 7.81
CA CYS A 16 -6.64 -1.19 8.27
C CYS A 16 -7.20 -2.18 7.24
N PRO A 17 -7.61 -3.39 7.64
CA PRO A 17 -8.40 -4.29 6.82
C PRO A 17 -9.63 -3.60 6.22
N CYS A 18 -9.96 -3.92 4.97
CA CYS A 18 -11.05 -3.28 4.24
C CYS A 18 -12.45 -3.54 4.81
N ASN A 19 -12.62 -4.66 5.52
CA ASN A 19 -13.85 -5.06 6.18
C ASN A 19 -14.07 -4.38 7.55
N LEU A 20 -13.12 -3.56 8.02
CA LEU A 20 -13.21 -2.82 9.28
C LEU A 20 -13.39 -1.31 9.02
N ASP A 21 -14.16 -0.65 9.88
CA ASP A 21 -14.34 0.80 9.83
C ASP A 21 -13.25 1.52 10.64
N TRP A 22 -12.28 2.14 9.96
CA TRP A 22 -11.24 2.94 10.61
C TRP A 22 -11.77 4.21 11.28
N ASP A 23 -12.93 4.72 10.83
CA ASP A 23 -13.56 5.90 11.42
C ASP A 23 -14.28 5.56 12.74
N ASP A 24 -14.49 4.27 13.05
CA ASP A 24 -14.91 3.80 14.38
C ASP A 24 -13.72 3.86 15.35
N GLU A 25 -13.88 4.66 16.41
CA GLU A 25 -12.83 4.87 17.40
C GLU A 25 -12.50 3.61 18.22
N SER A 26 -13.47 2.74 18.47
CA SER A 26 -13.25 1.47 19.18
C SER A 26 -12.40 0.54 18.33
N ILE A 27 -12.75 0.39 17.05
CA ILE A 27 -11.98 -0.42 16.09
C ILE A 27 -10.55 0.10 15.96
N ARG A 28 -10.40 1.42 15.82
CA ARG A 28 -9.08 2.06 15.74
C ARG A 28 -8.25 1.81 16.99
N GLN A 29 -8.85 1.90 18.18
CA GLN A 29 -8.14 1.65 19.43
C GLN A 29 -7.77 0.18 19.59
N ASP A 30 -8.65 -0.75 19.22
CA ASP A 30 -8.37 -2.18 19.28
C ASP A 30 -7.26 -2.61 18.29
N LEU A 31 -7.19 -1.99 17.11
CA LEU A 31 -6.07 -2.16 16.18
C LEU A 31 -4.75 -1.62 16.75
N ARG A 32 -4.78 -0.48 17.46
CA ARG A 32 -3.59 0.09 18.13
C ARG A 32 -3.08 -0.76 19.27
N ASP A 33 -4.02 -1.28 20.05
CA ASP A 33 -3.74 -2.17 21.19
C ASP A 33 -3.35 -3.59 20.74
N GLY A 34 -3.54 -3.91 19.46
CA GLY A 34 -3.27 -5.24 18.89
C GLY A 34 -4.28 -6.31 19.33
N LYS A 35 -5.52 -5.92 19.67
CA LYS A 35 -6.60 -6.84 20.05
C LYS A 35 -7.30 -7.46 18.85
N ILE A 36 -7.24 -6.77 17.70
CA ILE A 36 -7.73 -7.28 16.42
C ILE A 36 -6.55 -7.86 15.65
N GLU A 37 -6.70 -9.12 15.25
CA GLU A 37 -5.74 -9.79 14.37
C GLU A 37 -5.86 -9.23 12.95
N VAL A 38 -4.72 -8.83 12.37
CA VAL A 38 -4.65 -8.30 11.00
C VAL A 38 -3.87 -9.30 10.15
N THR A 39 -4.61 -10.16 9.43
CA THR A 39 -4.05 -11.19 8.53
C THR A 39 -4.02 -10.72 7.08
N ALA A 40 -3.47 -11.55 6.19
CA ALA A 40 -3.46 -11.31 4.75
C ALA A 40 -4.74 -11.76 4.03
N ASP A 41 -5.76 -12.25 4.76
CA ASP A 41 -7.03 -12.70 4.18
C ASP A 41 -7.86 -11.53 3.65
N GLU A 42 -7.74 -10.38 4.30
CA GLU A 42 -8.43 -9.14 3.93
C GLU A 42 -7.44 -8.12 3.37
N TYR A 43 -7.84 -7.40 2.33
CA TYR A 43 -6.99 -6.38 1.75
C TYR A 43 -6.85 -5.17 2.68
N PRO A 44 -5.64 -4.62 2.84
CA PRO A 44 -5.48 -3.33 3.51
C PRO A 44 -6.13 -2.22 2.66
N LEU A 45 -6.74 -1.21 3.30
CA LEU A 45 -7.40 -0.10 2.60
C LEU A 45 -6.47 0.68 1.65
N LEU A 46 -5.14 0.59 1.79
CA LEU A 46 -4.19 1.11 0.79
C LEU A 46 -4.37 0.51 -0.61
N MET A 47 -5.06 -0.62 -0.74
CA MET A 47 -5.40 -1.21 -2.04
C MET A 47 -6.51 -0.42 -2.73
N TYR A 48 -7.39 0.23 -1.98
CA TYR A 48 -8.60 0.86 -2.51
C TYR A 48 -8.43 2.36 -2.77
N GLU A 49 -9.08 2.85 -3.82
CA GLU A 49 -9.15 4.27 -4.13
C GLU A 49 -9.70 5.06 -2.94
N ASN A 50 -9.00 6.12 -2.55
CA ASN A 50 -9.36 6.97 -1.40
C ASN A 50 -9.58 6.21 -0.07
N CYS A 51 -9.02 5.00 0.07
CA CYS A 51 -9.25 4.12 1.22
C CYS A 51 -10.74 3.81 1.45
N LYS A 52 -11.49 3.55 0.38
CA LYS A 52 -12.92 3.20 0.44
C LYS A 52 -13.17 1.83 -0.18
N TYR A 53 -13.57 0.89 0.65
CA TYR A 53 -14.07 -0.41 0.24
C TYR A 53 -15.59 -0.37 0.07
N ASP A 54 -16.09 -1.03 -0.97
CA ASP A 54 -17.51 -1.15 -1.26
C ASP A 54 -17.90 -2.64 -1.14
N PRO A 55 -18.65 -3.06 -0.12
CA PRO A 55 -18.98 -4.47 0.09
C PRO A 55 -19.93 -5.02 -0.99
N ASP A 56 -20.65 -4.16 -1.70
CA ASP A 56 -21.53 -4.56 -2.81
C ASP A 56 -20.76 -4.71 -4.14
N ASP A 57 -19.58 -4.09 -4.25
CA ASP A 57 -18.68 -4.14 -5.41
C ASP A 57 -17.21 -4.15 -4.96
N MET A 58 -16.72 -5.34 -4.57
CA MET A 58 -15.41 -5.53 -3.96
C MET A 58 -14.22 -5.14 -4.86
N GLU A 59 -14.43 -5.06 -6.17
CA GLU A 59 -13.40 -4.69 -7.15
C GLU A 59 -13.32 -3.17 -7.37
N LYS A 60 -14.33 -2.43 -6.91
CA LYS A 60 -14.43 -0.99 -7.09
C LYS A 60 -13.24 -0.26 -6.48
N GLY A 61 -12.45 0.37 -7.34
CA GLY A 61 -11.27 1.13 -6.92
C GLY A 61 -10.10 0.28 -6.44
N LEU A 62 -10.16 -1.06 -6.57
CA LEU A 62 -9.07 -1.95 -6.22
C LEU A 62 -7.81 -1.64 -7.06
N GLY A 63 -6.66 -1.55 -6.39
CA GLY A 63 -5.37 -1.19 -7.00
C GLY A 63 -5.23 0.28 -7.42
N ARG A 64 -6.19 1.16 -7.07
CA ARG A 64 -6.24 2.56 -7.55
C ARG A 64 -5.88 3.61 -6.51
N ASN A 65 -5.43 3.20 -5.33
CA ASN A 65 -4.97 4.16 -4.32
C ASN A 65 -3.81 5.02 -4.86
N LYS A 66 -3.88 6.33 -4.67
CA LYS A 66 -2.86 7.26 -5.19
C LYS A 66 -1.48 7.01 -4.60
N ALA A 67 -1.38 6.61 -3.33
CA ALA A 67 -0.10 6.27 -2.72
C ALA A 67 0.49 5.01 -3.37
N LEU A 68 -0.33 3.97 -3.58
CA LEU A 68 0.07 2.75 -4.28
C LEU A 68 0.55 3.02 -5.71
N LEU A 69 -0.21 3.79 -6.49
CA LEU A 69 0.15 4.14 -7.87
C LEU A 69 1.45 4.98 -7.93
N ARG A 70 1.69 5.84 -6.94
CA ARG A 70 2.98 6.55 -6.80
C ARG A 70 4.12 5.60 -6.48
N THR A 71 3.90 4.61 -5.62
CA THR A 71 4.90 3.56 -5.32
C THR A 71 5.22 2.73 -6.56
N VAL A 72 4.23 2.34 -7.34
CA VAL A 72 4.44 1.68 -8.65
C VAL A 72 5.33 2.54 -9.55
N LYS A 73 4.99 3.82 -9.72
CA LYS A 73 5.80 4.74 -10.54
C LYS A 73 7.22 4.88 -10.00
N LEU A 74 7.38 4.98 -8.68
CA LEU A 74 8.69 5.09 -8.03
C LEU A 74 9.56 3.86 -8.32
N ILE A 75 9.01 2.66 -8.17
CA ILE A 75 9.72 1.39 -8.38
C ILE A 75 10.05 1.19 -9.86
N PHE A 76 9.09 1.39 -10.76
CA PHE A 76 9.22 0.97 -12.15
C PHE A 76 9.71 2.08 -13.10
N THR A 77 9.37 3.34 -12.82
CA THR A 77 9.67 4.46 -13.74
C THR A 77 10.62 5.51 -13.12
N GLY A 78 10.84 5.45 -11.81
CA GLY A 78 11.76 6.32 -11.08
C GLY A 78 11.10 7.54 -10.43
N ARG A 79 11.89 8.26 -9.62
CA ARG A 79 11.44 9.37 -8.75
C ARG A 79 10.79 10.52 -9.52
N SER A 80 11.34 10.93 -10.65
CA SER A 80 10.82 12.07 -11.42
C SER A 80 9.38 11.83 -11.89
N SER A 81 9.08 10.63 -12.39
CA SER A 81 7.74 10.22 -12.83
C SER A 81 6.70 10.15 -11.69
N ALA A 82 7.13 9.84 -10.47
CA ALA A 82 6.25 9.72 -9.31
C ALA A 82 5.78 11.08 -8.76
N TYR A 83 6.60 12.12 -8.90
CA TYR A 83 6.36 13.44 -8.29
C TYR A 83 6.18 14.59 -9.30
N SER A 84 6.47 14.39 -10.59
CA SER A 84 6.27 15.46 -11.59
C SER A 84 4.80 15.60 -12.00
N SER A 85 4.26 16.81 -11.90
CA SER A 85 2.94 17.17 -12.43
C SER A 85 2.89 17.28 -13.96
N SER A 86 4.07 17.34 -14.61
CA SER A 86 4.20 17.42 -16.07
C SER A 86 4.73 16.11 -16.66
N PRO A 87 4.16 15.62 -17.77
CA PRO A 87 4.77 14.53 -18.53
C PRO A 87 6.13 14.98 -19.06
N GLY A 88 7.19 14.18 -18.89
CA GLY A 88 8.48 14.42 -19.56
C GLY A 88 9.60 15.04 -18.74
N GLY A 89 9.59 14.93 -17.40
CA GLY A 89 10.77 15.20 -16.58
C GLY A 89 11.92 14.29 -16.97
N LYS A 90 12.86 14.79 -17.79
CA LYS A 90 13.98 14.04 -18.36
C LYS A 90 14.84 13.45 -17.25
N THR A 91 14.73 12.15 -17.02
CA THR A 91 15.71 11.38 -16.26
C THR A 91 16.88 11.03 -17.19
N THR A 92 18.11 11.15 -16.72
CA THR A 92 19.31 10.71 -17.46
C THR A 92 19.52 9.20 -17.40
N LYS A 93 18.69 8.47 -16.63
CA LYS A 93 18.78 7.02 -16.47
C LYS A 93 17.44 6.36 -16.83
N ALA A 94 17.54 5.27 -17.58
CA ALA A 94 16.43 4.36 -17.86
C ALA A 94 15.77 3.88 -16.57
N GLY A 95 14.43 3.87 -16.53
CA GLY A 95 13.67 3.30 -15.41
C GLY A 95 13.66 1.77 -15.47
N ASN A 96 13.35 1.10 -14.35
CA ASN A 96 13.30 -0.36 -14.28
C ASN A 96 12.35 -1.01 -15.31
N ALA A 97 11.23 -0.36 -15.63
CA ALA A 97 10.32 -0.80 -16.68
C ALA A 97 10.98 -0.75 -18.07
N GLU A 98 11.71 0.31 -18.38
CA GLU A 98 12.44 0.44 -19.65
C GLU A 98 13.55 -0.60 -19.75
N ILE A 99 14.33 -0.78 -18.68
CA ILE A 99 15.37 -1.82 -18.57
C ILE A 99 14.77 -3.22 -18.77
N ALA A 100 13.57 -3.47 -18.22
CA ALA A 100 12.87 -4.74 -18.35
C ALA A 100 12.03 -4.87 -19.64
N GLY A 101 12.06 -3.88 -20.55
CA GLY A 101 11.25 -3.88 -21.78
C GLY A 101 9.74 -3.88 -21.54
N LYS A 102 9.27 -3.39 -20.38
CA LYS A 102 7.85 -3.34 -20.00
C LYS A 102 7.26 -2.00 -20.38
N THR A 103 6.24 -2.03 -21.24
CA THR A 103 5.47 -0.84 -21.66
C THR A 103 4.16 -0.69 -20.88
N GLN A 104 3.75 -1.72 -20.13
CA GLN A 104 2.53 -1.73 -19.34
C GLN A 104 2.81 -2.24 -17.93
N ILE A 105 2.14 -1.63 -16.95
CA ILE A 105 2.13 -2.11 -15.57
C ILE A 105 1.16 -3.28 -15.48
N THR A 106 1.63 -4.40 -14.92
CA THR A 106 0.82 -5.61 -14.73
C THR A 106 0.17 -5.61 -13.35
N PRO A 107 -0.92 -6.38 -13.13
CA PRO A 107 -1.47 -6.59 -11.79
C PRO A 107 -0.41 -7.09 -10.78
N ARG A 108 0.51 -7.95 -11.24
CA ARG A 108 1.64 -8.43 -10.42
C ARG A 108 2.58 -7.31 -9.97
N ALA A 109 2.81 -6.31 -10.83
CA ALA A 109 3.61 -5.14 -10.48
C ALA A 109 2.92 -4.25 -9.43
N ILE A 110 1.58 -4.18 -9.48
CA ILE A 110 0.77 -3.49 -8.46
C ILE A 110 0.85 -4.23 -7.13
N ALA A 111 0.65 -5.55 -7.12
CA ALA A 111 0.78 -6.38 -5.92
C ALA A 111 2.18 -6.24 -5.28
N TYR A 112 3.25 -6.34 -6.07
CA TYR A 112 4.62 -6.12 -5.60
C TYR A 112 4.79 -4.74 -4.93
N ALA A 113 4.29 -3.68 -5.57
CA ALA A 113 4.34 -2.34 -4.99
C ALA A 113 3.49 -2.21 -3.72
N ALA A 114 2.38 -2.95 -3.61
CA ALA A 114 1.54 -2.98 -2.43
C ALA A 114 2.26 -3.63 -1.24
N CYS A 115 2.94 -4.77 -1.43
CA CYS A 115 3.73 -5.40 -0.37
C CYS A 115 4.83 -4.45 0.13
N HIS A 116 5.53 -3.77 -0.79
CA HIS A 116 6.54 -2.76 -0.44
C HIS A 116 5.96 -1.56 0.31
N LEU A 117 4.82 -1.04 -0.14
CA LEU A 117 4.17 0.10 0.51
C LEU A 117 3.69 -0.29 1.91
N ARG A 118 3.01 -1.45 2.06
CA ARG A 118 2.55 -1.97 3.35
C ARG A 118 3.73 -2.13 4.31
N PHE A 119 4.82 -2.74 3.86
CA PHE A 119 6.04 -2.87 4.65
C PHE A 119 6.60 -1.51 5.09
N ALA A 120 6.69 -0.54 4.18
CA ALA A 120 7.19 0.80 4.49
C ALA A 120 6.32 1.58 5.50
N LEU A 121 5.02 1.25 5.56
CA LEU A 121 4.05 1.82 6.48
C LEU A 121 4.02 1.10 7.85
N SER A 122 4.56 -0.11 7.92
CA SER A 122 4.64 -0.89 9.16
C SER A 122 5.63 -0.28 10.17
N THR A 123 5.66 -0.87 11.37
CA THR A 123 6.65 -0.54 12.40
C THR A 123 7.99 -1.26 12.22
N LYS A 124 8.10 -2.15 11.23
CA LYS A 124 9.30 -2.99 11.01
C LYS A 124 10.44 -2.17 10.39
N GLU A 125 11.67 -2.50 10.78
CA GLU A 125 12.87 -1.75 10.36
C GLU A 125 13.56 -2.33 9.13
N SER A 126 13.36 -3.62 8.88
CA SER A 126 13.89 -4.36 7.75
C SER A 126 12.82 -5.29 7.20
N TRP A 127 12.92 -5.64 5.92
CA TRP A 127 11.94 -6.49 5.25
C TRP A 127 11.76 -7.80 6.02
N VAL A 128 10.51 -8.13 6.31
CA VAL A 128 10.12 -9.38 6.98
C VAL A 128 8.97 -10.02 6.22
N ARG A 129 8.93 -11.35 6.21
CA ARG A 129 7.83 -12.10 5.63
C ARG A 129 6.54 -11.92 6.42
N LYS A 130 6.62 -12.01 7.75
CA LYS A 130 5.48 -11.84 8.65
C LYS A 130 5.60 -10.55 9.44
N ASP A 131 4.55 -9.73 9.37
CA ASP A 131 4.40 -8.48 10.12
C ASP A 131 3.25 -8.63 11.12
N GLY A 132 3.56 -9.18 12.29
CA GLY A 132 2.53 -9.73 13.17
C GLY A 132 1.94 -10.98 12.52
N ASP A 133 0.62 -11.00 12.39
CA ASP A 133 -0.13 -12.11 11.77
C ASP A 133 -0.29 -11.94 10.26
N PHE A 134 0.12 -10.79 9.70
CA PHE A 134 0.08 -10.55 8.27
C PHE A 134 1.26 -11.22 7.56
N ASP A 135 0.99 -12.20 6.69
CA ASP A 135 2.00 -12.85 5.85
C ASP A 135 2.07 -12.20 4.45
N MET A 136 3.20 -11.57 4.15
CA MET A 136 3.46 -10.91 2.86
C MET A 136 3.54 -11.90 1.68
N GLU A 137 3.75 -13.20 1.94
CA GLU A 137 3.75 -14.23 0.89
C GLU A 137 2.32 -14.65 0.50
N GLN A 138 1.37 -14.54 1.44
CA GLN A 138 -0.04 -14.83 1.20
C GLN A 138 -0.77 -13.66 0.53
N PHE A 139 -0.35 -12.43 0.82
CA PHE A 139 -0.90 -11.19 0.28
C PHE A 139 -0.63 -11.00 -1.22
#